data_AF-A0A1M3BE64-F1
#
_entry.id   AF-A0A1M3BE64-F1
#
_cell.length_a   1.000
_cell.length_b   1.000
_cell.length_c   1.000
_cell.angle_alpha   90.00
_cell.angle_beta   90.00
_cell.angle_gamma   90.00
#
_symmetry.space_group_name_H-M   'P 1'
#
loop_
_entity.id
_entity.type
_entity.pdbx_description
1 polymer ?
#
loop_
_entity_poly.entity_id
_entity_poly.type
_entity_poly.pdbx_seq_one_letter_code
_entity_poly.pdbx_strand_id
1 'polypeptide(L)' 'MISILKILLIPICFFGWFKDNRSPATKSFDNILMQSAKILEKKYNLSAMGSGGSAPMGVISNFTLSFQKNALK' A
#
# COMPACT_ATOMS: atom_id res chain seq x y z
N MET A 1 -17.18 -18.12 33.32
CA MET A 1 -16.59 -16.76 33.28
C MET A 1 -15.53 -16.52 32.20
N ILE A 2 -14.96 -17.54 31.54
CA ILE A 2 -13.91 -17.37 30.51
C ILE A 2 -14.42 -17.00 29.11
N SER A 3 -15.71 -17.27 28.80
CA SER A 3 -16.27 -17.08 27.45
C SER A 3 -16.43 -15.60 27.05
N ILE A 4 -16.84 -14.74 27.99
CA ILE A 4 -17.05 -13.31 27.74
C ILE A 4 -15.71 -12.58 27.48
N LEU A 5 -14.64 -13.01 28.14
CA LEU A 5 -13.31 -12.40 27.97
C LEU A 5 -12.78 -12.59 26.54
N LYS A 6 -13.01 -13.76 25.92
CA LYS A 6 -12.61 -14.02 24.52
C LYS A 6 -13.39 -13.17 23.52
N ILE A 7 -14.68 -12.96 23.76
CA ILE A 7 -15.54 -12.15 22.90
C ILE A 7 -15.14 -10.66 22.96
N LEU A 8 -14.64 -10.18 24.11
CA LEU A 8 -14.16 -8.81 24.25
C LEU A 8 -12.73 -8.62 23.69
N LEU A 9 -11.87 -9.64 23.78
CA LEU A 9 -10.48 -9.56 23.33
C LEU A 9 -10.36 -9.47 21.81
N ILE A 10 -11.20 -10.23 21.08
CA ILE A 10 -11.20 -10.26 19.62
C ILE A 10 -11.40 -8.85 19.01
N PRO A 11 -12.45 -8.09 19.32
CA PRO A 11 -12.63 -6.75 18.75
C PRO A 11 -11.52 -5.80 19.19
N ILE A 12 -10.98 -5.90 20.41
CA ILE A 12 -9.88 -5.03 20.86
C ILE A 12 -8.59 -5.27 20.06
N CYS A 13 -8.30 -6.52 19.71
CA CYS A 13 -7.19 -6.86 18.82
C CYS A 13 -7.40 -6.31 17.39
N PHE A 14 -8.63 -6.32 16.87
CA PHE A 14 -8.93 -5.77 15.54
C PHE A 14 -8.98 -4.24 15.50
N PHE A 15 -9.41 -3.56 16.57
CA PHE A 15 -9.50 -2.10 16.59
C PHE A 15 -8.17 -1.39 16.92
N GLY A 16 -7.28 -2.03 17.68
CA GLY A 16 -6.00 -1.43 18.09
C GLY A 16 -4.84 -1.59 17.10
N TRP A 17 -4.85 -2.64 16.27
CA TRP A 17 -3.66 -3.02 15.48
C TRP A 17 -3.56 -2.32 14.12
N PHE A 18 -4.66 -1.81 13.57
CA PHE A 18 -4.68 -1.23 12.21
C PHE A 18 -4.45 0.28 12.16
N LYS A 19 -3.89 0.88 13.24
CA LYS A 19 -3.48 2.27 13.16
C LYS A 19 -2.21 2.36 12.31
N ASP A 20 -2.37 2.79 11.06
CA ASP A 20 -1.26 3.04 10.15
C ASP A 20 -0.37 4.16 10.71
N ASN A 21 0.67 3.75 11.43
CA ASN A 21 1.66 4.61 12.10
C ASN A 21 2.70 5.19 11.13
N ARG A 22 2.57 4.92 9.83
CA ARG A 22 3.50 5.50 8.84
C ARG A 22 3.32 7.01 8.76
N SER A 23 4.42 7.70 8.49
CA SER A 23 4.44 9.15 8.37
C SER A 23 3.49 9.65 7.27
N PRO A 24 2.93 10.88 7.38
CA PRO A 24 2.13 11.48 6.32
C PRO A 24 2.87 11.53 4.97
N ALA A 25 4.19 11.75 4.99
CA ALA A 25 5.03 11.75 3.79
C ALA A 25 5.04 10.37 3.10
N THR A 26 5.15 9.29 3.87
CA THR A 26 5.09 7.91 3.36
C THR A 26 3.71 7.61 2.74
N LYS A 27 2.62 8.05 3.38
CA LYS A 27 1.26 7.87 2.84
C LYS A 27 1.05 8.64 1.54
N SER A 28 1.56 9.88 1.48
CA SER A 28 1.51 10.70 0.26
C SER A 28 2.30 10.06 -0.88
N PHE A 29 3.49 9.55 -0.57
CA PHE A 29 4.33 8.83 -1.53
C PHE A 29 3.62 7.61 -2.13
N ASP A 30 3.05 6.74 -1.30
CA ASP A 30 2.30 5.56 -1.77
C ASP A 30 1.12 5.94 -2.66
N ASN A 31 0.42 7.03 -2.34
CA ASN A 31 -0.71 7.50 -3.14
C ASN A 31 -0.26 8.01 -4.51
N ILE A 32 0.82 8.80 -4.59
CA ILE A 32 1.41 9.25 -5.85
C ILE A 32 1.84 8.04 -6.67
N LEU A 33 2.51 7.08 -6.03
CA LEU A 33 3.01 5.88 -6.67
C LEU A 33 1.87 5.04 -7.28
N MET A 34 0.78 4.86 -6.54
CA MET A 34 -0.43 4.18 -7.02
C MET A 34 -1.10 4.93 -8.17
N GLN A 35 -1.17 6.27 -8.11
CA GLN A 35 -1.73 7.08 -9.20
C GLN A 35 -0.87 7.00 -10.46
N SER A 36 0.46 7.10 -10.33
CA SER A 36 1.39 6.95 -11.45
C SER A 36 1.27 5.56 -12.09
N ALA A 37 1.17 4.51 -11.28
CA ALA A 37 0.97 3.15 -11.78
C ALA A 37 -0.32 3.04 -12.62
N LYS A 38 -1.46 3.50 -12.11
CA LYS A 38 -2.74 3.46 -12.83
C LYS A 38 -2.72 4.22 -14.15
N ILE A 39 -2.05 5.37 -14.19
CA ILE A 39 -1.91 6.15 -15.43
C ILE A 39 -1.11 5.35 -16.47
N LEU A 40 -0.03 4.70 -16.04
CA LEU A 40 0.81 3.89 -16.93
C LEU A 40 0.11 2.60 -17.39
N GLU A 41 -0.61 1.92 -16.49
CA GLU A 41 -1.44 0.76 -16.82
C GLU A 41 -2.44 1.09 -17.93
N LYS A 42 -3.19 2.19 -17.76
CA LYS A 42 -4.20 2.62 -18.75
C LYS A 42 -3.57 3.06 -20.07
N LYS A 43 -2.46 3.79 -20.03
CA LYS A 43 -1.82 4.35 -21.22
C LYS A 43 -1.16 3.30 -22.09
N TYR A 44 -0.54 2.29 -21.47
CA TYR A 44 0.28 1.31 -22.17
C TYR A 44 -0.33 -0.10 -22.20
N ASN A 45 -1.55 -0.27 -21.67
CA ASN A 45 -2.22 -1.56 -21.50
C ASN A 45 -1.31 -2.58 -20.79
N LEU A 46 -0.76 -2.15 -19.67
CA LEU A 46 0.11 -2.96 -18.81
C LEU A 46 -0.61 -3.22 -17.48
N SER A 47 -0.15 -4.21 -16.72
CA SER A 47 -0.58 -4.48 -15.34
C SER A 47 0.59 -4.24 -14.39
N ALA A 48 0.38 -3.48 -13.33
CA ALA A 48 1.37 -3.23 -12.29
C ALA A 48 1.57 -4.50 -11.45
N MET A 49 2.80 -5.02 -11.45
CA MET A 49 3.18 -6.25 -10.72
C MET A 49 3.76 -5.95 -9.35
N GLY A 50 4.36 -4.77 -9.20
CA GLY A 50 5.03 -4.42 -7.97
C GLY A 50 5.50 -2.99 -7.98
N SER A 51 5.52 -2.42 -6.79
CA SER A 51 6.04 -1.10 -6.51
C SER A 51 7.08 -1.19 -5.41
N GLY A 52 8.15 -0.43 -5.57
CA GLY A 52 9.22 -0.34 -4.59
C GLY A 52 9.68 1.10 -4.47
N GLY A 53 10.00 1.50 -3.25
CA GLY A 53 10.68 2.75 -3.01
C GLY A 53 10.68 3.16 -1.56
N SER A 54 11.50 4.16 -1.27
CA SER A 54 11.69 4.66 0.08
C SER A 54 11.55 6.19 0.07
N ALA A 55 11.07 6.73 1.19
CA ALA A 55 10.98 8.18 1.38
C ALA A 55 11.71 8.60 2.67
N PRO A 56 13.03 8.35 2.80
CA PRO A 56 13.78 8.72 4.00
C PRO A 56 13.70 10.24 4.21
N MET A 57 13.34 10.66 5.43
CA MET A 57 13.22 12.07 5.82
C MET A 57 12.29 12.89 4.89
N GLY A 58 11.35 12.25 4.20
CA GLY A 58 10.43 12.91 3.27
C GLY A 58 11.00 13.15 1.87
N VAL A 59 12.24 12.73 1.59
CA VAL A 59 12.85 12.77 0.25
C VAL A 59 12.66 11.42 -0.43
N ILE A 60 12.09 11.42 -1.64
CA ILE A 60 11.92 10.19 -2.42
C ILE A 60 13.29 9.66 -2.83
N SER A 61 13.59 8.42 -2.43
CA SER A 61 14.79 7.69 -2.80
C SER A 61 14.41 6.34 -3.38
N ASN A 62 14.94 6.04 -4.58
CA ASN A 62 14.71 4.82 -5.35
C ASN A 62 13.23 4.56 -5.67
N PHE A 63 12.68 5.27 -6.66
CA PHE A 63 11.33 5.03 -7.16
C PHE A 63 11.33 3.93 -8.22
N THR A 64 10.65 2.80 -7.97
CA THR A 64 10.58 1.67 -8.90
C THR A 64 9.15 1.20 -9.09
N LEU A 65 8.74 1.06 -10.35
CA LEU A 65 7.49 0.47 -10.77
C LEU A 65 7.77 -0.65 -11.77
N SER A 66 7.26 -1.84 -11.49
CA SER A 66 7.37 -3.01 -12.36
C SER A 66 6.03 -3.31 -13.01
N PHE A 67 6.04 -3.50 -14.32
CA PHE A 67 4.85 -3.75 -15.11
C PHE A 67 4.99 -5.05 -15.91
N GLN A 68 3.91 -5.80 -15.98
CA GLN A 68 3.74 -6.89 -16.94
C GLN A 68 2.92 -6.37 -18.11
N LYS A 69 3.38 -6.65 -19.33
CA LYS A 69 2.56 -6.40 -20.51
C LYS A 69 1.40 -7.37 -20.52
N ASN A 70 0.17 -6.85 -20.55
CA ASN A 70 -0.99 -7.68 -20.81
C ASN A 70 -0.87 -8.12 -22.27
N ALA A 71 -0.49 -9.38 -22.49
CA ALA A 71 -0.57 -9.97 -23.81
C ALA A 71 -2.03 -9.83 -24.26
N LEU A 72 -2.25 -9.14 -25.38
CA LEU A 72 -3.56 -9.08 -26.03
C LEU A 72 -4.04 -10.52 -26.21
N LYS A 73 -5.08 -10.89 -25.46
CA LYS A 73 -5.81 -12.13 -25.64
C LYS A 73 -6.74 -11.98 -26.84
#